data_AF-A0A7C3A269-F1
#
_entry.id   AF-A0A7C3A269-F1
#
_cell.length_a   1.000
_cell.length_b   1.000
_cell.length_c   1.000
_cell.angle_alpha   90.00
_cell.angle_beta   90.00
_cell.angle_gamma   90.00
#
_symmetry.space_group_name_H-M   'P 1'
#
loop_
_entity.id
_entity.type
_entity.pdbx_description
1 polymer ?
#
loop_
_entity_poly.entity_id
_entity_poly.type
_entity_poly.pdbx_seq_one_letter_code
_entity_poly.pdbx_strand_id
1 'polypeptide(L)'
;MTWRKMETGGVSVLSNGKSTQLALFGGDPVRGPEKTWPSWPVHDDRERTAVLEVLESGKWFFGERVRRFEREYAAFQDAQHCVSCTSGTTAA
;
A
#
# COMPACT_ATOMS: atom_id res chain seq x y z
N MET A 1 22.03 2.89 3.86
CA MET A 1 20.85 2.15 4.38
C MET A 1 20.93 0.72 3.88
N THR A 2 21.40 -0.16 4.75
CA THR A 2 21.63 -1.59 4.49
C THR A 2 20.30 -2.32 4.68
N TRP A 3 19.73 -2.83 3.58
CA TRP A 3 18.58 -3.72 3.62
C TRP A 3 18.99 -5.02 4.34
N ARG A 4 18.41 -5.29 5.51
CA ARG A 4 18.57 -6.56 6.21
C ARG A 4 17.98 -7.66 5.32
N LYS A 5 18.81 -8.63 4.90
CA LYS A 5 18.34 -9.88 4.30
C LYS A 5 17.31 -10.49 5.26
N MET A 6 16.04 -10.55 4.87
CA MET A 6 15.09 -11.45 5.49
C MET A 6 15.58 -12.86 5.17
N GLU A 7 15.94 -13.61 6.21
CA GLU A 7 16.24 -15.02 6.10
C GLU A 7 15.01 -15.73 5.56
N THR A 8 15.15 -16.30 4.37
CA THR A 8 14.15 -17.17 3.76
C THR A 8 14.06 -18.44 4.60
N GLY A 9 13.16 -18.45 5.58
CA GLY A 9 12.68 -19.68 6.17
C GLY A 9 12.21 -20.58 5.02
N GLY A 10 12.87 -21.72 4.85
CA GLY A 10 12.60 -22.65 3.76
C GLY A 10 11.15 -23.13 3.83
N VAL A 11 10.31 -22.63 2.93
CA VAL A 11 9.03 -23.24 2.62
C VAL A 11 9.36 -24.43 1.71
N SER A 12 9.19 -25.65 2.22
CA SER A 12 9.18 -26.84 1.40
C SER A 12 8.02 -26.72 0.41
N VAL A 13 8.35 -26.49 -0.86
CA VAL A 13 7.39 -26.52 -1.96
C VAL A 13 6.99 -27.98 -2.16
N LEU A 14 5.95 -28.43 -1.44
CA LEU A 14 5.24 -29.64 -1.83
C LEU A 14 4.55 -29.34 -3.16
N SER A 15 5.09 -29.91 -4.24
CA SER A 15 4.50 -29.87 -5.57
C SER A 15 3.16 -30.60 -5.52
N ASN A 16 2.07 -29.85 -5.33
CA ASN A 16 0.71 -30.33 -5.51
C ASN A 16 0.26 -29.85 -6.90
N GLY A 17 -0.06 -30.78 -7.80
CA GLY A 17 -0.27 -30.55 -9.25
C GLY A 17 -1.43 -29.63 -9.67
N LYS A 18 -1.99 -28.82 -8.77
CA LYS A 18 -3.08 -27.86 -9.04
C LYS A 18 -2.64 -26.40 -9.12
N SER A 19 -1.43 -26.06 -8.67
CA SER A 19 -0.98 -24.65 -8.56
C SER A 19 -0.68 -23.97 -9.89
N THR A 20 -0.38 -24.73 -10.95
CA THR A 20 -0.12 -24.19 -12.30
C THR A 20 -1.38 -24.07 -13.17
N GLN A 21 -2.51 -24.61 -12.72
CA GLN A 21 -3.79 -24.52 -13.43
C GLN A 21 -4.55 -23.27 -12.98
N LEU A 22 -5.17 -22.54 -13.92
CA LEU A 22 -5.99 -21.38 -13.56
C LEU A 22 -7.15 -21.82 -12.67
N ALA A 23 -7.47 -21.02 -11.66
CA ALA A 23 -8.60 -21.27 -10.77
C ALA A 23 -9.94 -21.38 -11.53
N LEU A 24 -10.09 -20.63 -12.62
CA LEU A 24 -11.23 -20.73 -13.53
C LEU A 24 -11.39 -22.14 -14.13
N PHE A 25 -10.30 -22.89 -14.29
CA PHE A 25 -10.27 -24.26 -14.81
C PHE A 25 -10.11 -25.31 -13.69
N GLY A 26 -10.41 -24.96 -12.44
CA GLY A 26 -10.36 -25.89 -11.30
C GLY A 26 -8.98 -26.04 -10.63
N GLY A 27 -8.03 -25.17 -10.95
CA GLY A 27 -6.81 -24.99 -10.14
C GLY A 27 -7.08 -24.28 -8.82
N ASP A 28 -6.06 -24.15 -7.98
CA ASP A 28 -6.22 -23.52 -6.66
C ASP A 28 -6.26 -21.99 -6.79
N PRO A 29 -7.21 -21.28 -6.14
CA PRO A 29 -7.27 -19.82 -6.19
C PRO A 29 -6.10 -19.20 -5.43
N VAL A 30 -5.51 -18.14 -6.01
CA VAL A 30 -4.42 -17.36 -5.38
C VAL A 30 -4.82 -16.86 -3.98
N ARG A 31 -6.10 -16.52 -3.81
CA ARG A 31 -6.72 -16.21 -2.53
C ARG A 31 -7.72 -17.31 -2.15
N GLY A 32 -7.28 -18.26 -1.35
CA GLY A 32 -8.15 -19.26 -0.76
C GLY A 32 -9.08 -18.68 0.33
N PRO A 33 -10.07 -19.46 0.78
CA PRO A 33 -11.04 -19.03 1.80
C PRO A 33 -10.39 -18.66 3.15
N GLU A 34 -9.18 -19.14 3.42
CA GLU A 34 -8.39 -18.82 4.60
C GLU A 34 -7.78 -17.41 4.57
N LYS A 35 -7.65 -16.79 3.39
CA LYS A 35 -7.06 -15.45 3.23
C LYS A 35 -8.14 -14.37 3.28
N THR A 36 -8.62 -14.08 4.49
CA THR A 36 -9.58 -13.01 4.76
C THR A 36 -9.06 -11.65 4.29
N TRP A 37 -9.98 -10.77 3.89
CA TRP A 37 -9.65 -9.39 3.59
C TRP A 37 -9.28 -8.64 4.88
N PRO A 38 -8.34 -7.68 4.81
CA PRO A 38 -8.06 -6.83 5.94
C PRO A 38 -9.32 -6.03 6.30
N SER A 39 -9.52 -5.78 7.60
CA SER A 39 -10.58 -4.88 8.06
C SER A 39 -10.27 -3.45 7.63
N TRP A 40 -11.28 -2.76 7.11
CA TRP A 40 -11.18 -1.35 6.76
C TRP A 40 -11.87 -0.48 7.84
N PRO A 41 -11.34 0.71 8.19
CA PRO A 41 -10.09 1.31 7.74
C PRO A 41 -8.86 0.80 8.48
N VAL A 42 -7.75 0.63 7.76
CA VAL A 42 -6.44 0.34 8.36
C VAL A 42 -5.79 1.66 8.75
N HIS A 43 -5.58 1.87 10.06
CA HIS A 43 -4.89 3.05 10.60
C HIS A 43 -4.25 2.70 11.96
N ASP A 44 -3.24 3.45 12.34
CA ASP A 44 -2.60 3.42 13.65
C ASP A 44 -2.33 4.84 14.17
N ASP A 45 -1.50 4.96 15.21
CA ASP A 45 -1.18 6.25 15.84
C ASP A 45 -0.51 7.23 14.89
N ARG A 46 0.13 6.76 13.80
CA ARG A 46 0.78 7.62 12.81
C ARG A 46 -0.24 8.48 12.08
N GLU A 47 -1.37 7.90 11.66
CA GLU A 47 -2.45 8.65 11.03
C GLU A 47 -3.08 9.63 12.03
N ARG A 48 -3.29 9.20 13.29
CA ARG A 48 -3.83 10.06 14.35
C ARG A 48 -2.96 11.30 14.56
N THR A 49 -1.66 11.12 14.71
CA THR A 49 -0.71 12.22 14.89
C THR A 49 -0.68 13.14 13.66
N ALA A 50 -0.65 12.58 12.44
CA ALA A 50 -0.63 13.38 11.22
C ALA A 50 -1.89 14.26 11.08
N VAL A 51 -3.07 13.75 11.44
CA VAL A 51 -4.32 14.52 11.41
C VAL A 51 -4.30 15.63 12.46
N LEU A 52 -3.88 15.34 13.70
CA LEU A 52 -3.82 16.33 14.78
C LEU A 52 -2.84 17.46 14.46
N GLU A 53 -1.68 17.16 13.90
CA GLU A 53 -0.73 18.19 13.48
C GLU A 53 -1.32 19.15 12.43
N VAL A 54 -2.05 18.63 11.44
CA VAL A 54 -2.72 19.47 10.42
C VAL A 54 -3.81 20.32 11.07
N LEU A 55 -4.62 19.71 11.93
CA LEU A 55 -5.70 20.38 12.64
C LEU A 55 -5.17 21.56 13.47
N GLU A 56 -4.17 21.31 14.32
CA GLU A 56 -3.55 22.30 15.19
C GLU A 56 -2.81 23.39 14.41
N SER A 57 -2.25 23.06 13.24
CA SER A 57 -1.53 24.05 12.41
C SER A 57 -2.44 25.11 11.76
N GLY A 58 -3.75 24.85 11.65
CA GLY A 58 -4.68 25.69 10.89
C GLY A 58 -4.46 25.69 9.37
N LYS A 59 -3.46 24.97 8.85
CA LYS A 59 -3.12 24.89 7.41
C LYS A 59 -3.70 23.64 6.78
N TRP A 60 -4.99 23.66 6.52
CA TRP A 60 -5.75 22.46 6.16
C TRP A 60 -5.54 22.03 4.70
N PHE A 61 -5.10 22.96 3.84
CA PHE A 61 -4.91 22.73 2.40
C PHE A 61 -3.53 23.23 1.96
N PHE A 62 -2.92 22.56 0.98
CA PHE A 62 -1.62 22.93 0.38
C PHE A 62 -0.48 23.15 1.40
N GLY A 63 -0.61 22.52 2.58
CA GLY A 63 0.36 22.59 3.67
C GLY A 63 1.57 21.69 3.46
N GLU A 64 2.43 21.60 4.49
CA GLU A 64 3.65 20.79 4.42
C GLU A 64 3.36 19.30 4.24
N ARG A 65 2.26 18.79 4.82
CA ARG A 65 1.83 17.40 4.65
C ARG A 65 1.51 17.07 3.18
N VAL A 66 0.93 18.00 2.43
CA VAL A 66 0.66 17.85 0.99
C VAL A 66 1.97 17.81 0.19
N ARG A 67 2.86 18.79 0.40
CA ARG A 67 4.17 18.82 -0.27
C ARG A 67 5.02 17.59 0.00
N ARG A 68 4.98 17.09 1.24
CA ARG A 68 5.66 15.85 1.62
C ARG A 68 5.09 14.66 0.86
N PHE A 69 3.76 14.51 0.83
CA PHE A 69 3.10 13.45 0.08
C PHE A 69 3.49 13.50 -1.40
N GLU A 70 3.41 14.66 -2.05
CA GLU A 70 3.74 14.80 -3.47
C GLU A 70 5.19 14.39 -3.77
N ARG A 71 6.14 14.83 -2.94
CA ARG A 71 7.55 14.44 -3.08
C ARG A 71 7.77 12.94 -2.89
N GLU A 72 7.19 12.36 -1.84
CA GLU A 72 7.36 10.93 -1.54
C GLU A 72 6.66 10.04 -2.57
N TYR A 73 5.49 10.46 -3.06
CA TYR A 73 4.72 9.73 -4.06
C TYR A 73 5.34 9.82 -5.45
N ALA A 74 5.91 10.98 -5.84
CA ALA A 74 6.71 11.10 -7.06
C ALA A 74 7.88 10.11 -7.05
N ALA A 75 8.62 10.04 -5.93
CA ALA A 75 9.72 9.09 -5.77
C ALA A 75 9.26 7.62 -5.78
N PHE A 76 8.11 7.31 -5.16
CA PHE A 76 7.53 5.98 -5.18
C PHE A 76 7.17 5.50 -6.60
N GLN A 77 6.69 6.41 -7.45
CA GLN A 77 6.30 6.11 -8.83
C GLN A 77 7.45 6.24 -9.84
N ASP A 78 8.68 6.53 -9.39
CA ASP A 78 9.82 6.86 -10.25
C ASP A 78 9.52 8.02 -11.24
N ALA A 79 8.83 9.04 -10.74
CA ALA A 79 8.43 10.23 -11.48
C ALA A 79 9.16 11.49 -10.97
N GLN A 80 9.34 12.49 -11.85
CA GLN A 80 9.98 13.75 -11.46
C GLN A 80 9.06 14.65 -10.62
N HIS A 81 7.75 14.58 -10.85
CA HIS A 81 6.76 15.48 -10.23
C HIS A 81 5.47 14.72 -9.89
N CYS A 82 4.75 15.20 -8.88
CA CYS A 82 3.42 14.73 -8.50
C CYS A 82 2.58 15.94 -8.07
N VAL A 83 1.30 15.95 -8.44
CA VAL A 83 0.30 16.92 -8.00
C VAL A 83 -0.85 16.15 -7.38
N SER A 84 -1.21 16.50 -6.15
CA SER A 84 -2.33 15.91 -5.44
C SER A 84 -3.67 16.44 -5.96
N CYS A 85 -4.66 15.54 -6.07
CA CYS A 85 -6.03 15.87 -6.47
C CYS A 85 -7.02 15.32 -5.44
N THR A 86 -8.27 15.77 -5.50
CA THR A 86 -9.34 15.32 -4.59
C THR A 86 -9.76 13.88 -4.82
N SER A 87 -9.57 13.35 -6.03
CA SER A 87 -9.89 11.97 -6.42
C SER A 87 -9.17 11.57 -7.71
N GLY A 88 -9.23 10.27 -8.05
CA GLY A 88 -8.71 9.77 -9.32
C GLY A 88 -9.44 10.32 -10.54
N THR A 89 -10.75 10.58 -10.46
CA THR A 89 -11.53 11.18 -11.55
C THR A 89 -11.07 12.61 -11.87
N THR A 90 -10.63 13.36 -10.87
CA THR A 90 -10.10 14.72 -11.06
C THR A 90 -8.70 14.73 -11.66
N ALA A 91 -7.97 13.62 -11.53
CA ALA A 91 -6.61 13.49 -12.04
C ALA A 91 -6.53 13.00 -13.51
N ALA A 92 -7.60 12.38 -14.01
CA ALA A 92 -7.71 11.88 -15.38
C ALA A 92 -8.16 12.99 -16.35
#